data_AF-F6ZIQ3-F1
#
_entry.id   AF-F6ZIQ3-F1
#
_cell.length_a   1.000
_cell.length_b   1.000
_cell.length_c   1.000
_cell.angle_alpha   90.00
_cell.angle_beta   90.00
_cell.angle_gamma   90.00
#
_symmetry.space_group_name_H-M   'P 1'
#
loop_
_entity.id
_entity.type
_entity.pdbx_description
1 polymer ?
#
loop_
_entity_poly.entity_id
_entity_poly.type
_entity_poly.pdbx_seq_one_letter_code
_entity_poly.pdbx_strand_id
1 'polypeptide(L)'
;MSWGICFKSCGSGIRYRSRHCKKGHYFSYGCPGRHHELGYCNTFSCTSSFANDPPSPMFSFDSKSVANLCSGANSDVVFIFGDFNGDRNVDVMCGNQDGDFEVGLVTSNGDINTASWRGRLDGCVVQSGQIAVGDFNGDAMSDIVCVDRVKKKTTVRLSNNGQFPTGEGYSGSFCTDDSDWLIPLDIDGDSKWDFMCSHNNRDHEILMNSFTNPS
;
A
#
# COMPACT_ATOMS: atom_id res chain seq x y z
N MET A 1 32.28 7.19 15.41
CA MET A 1 31.46 7.15 14.18
C MET A 1 32.14 6.21 13.19
N SER A 2 31.58 5.03 12.99
CA SER A 2 32.11 4.02 12.09
C SER A 2 31.44 4.12 10.72
N TRP A 3 32.14 3.65 9.69
CA TRP A 3 31.51 3.37 8.41
C TRP A 3 30.66 2.10 8.52
N GLY A 4 29.56 2.05 7.78
CA GLY A 4 28.80 0.82 7.57
C GLY A 4 29.61 -0.22 6.78
N ILE A 5 29.03 -1.41 6.68
CA ILE A 5 29.60 -2.51 5.88
C ILE A 5 29.77 -2.11 4.42
N CYS A 6 30.78 -2.68 3.75
CA CYS A 6 31.02 -2.46 2.33
C CYS A 6 30.00 -3.26 1.50
N PHE A 7 29.39 -2.63 0.50
CA PHE A 7 28.39 -3.27 -0.36
C PHE A 7 28.98 -4.28 -1.36
N LYS A 8 30.30 -4.32 -1.51
CA LYS A 8 31.00 -5.38 -2.27
C LYS A 8 32.12 -5.97 -1.45
N SER A 9 32.41 -7.25 -1.66
CA SER A 9 33.53 -7.92 -1.01
C SER A 9 34.87 -7.61 -1.70
N CYS A 10 34.86 -7.27 -2.99
CA CYS A 10 36.02 -6.91 -3.80
C CYS A 10 35.59 -6.02 -5.00
N GLY A 11 36.53 -5.60 -5.85
CA GLY A 11 36.20 -4.93 -7.12
C GLY A 11 35.65 -3.50 -6.98
N SER A 12 36.05 -2.79 -5.92
CA SER A 12 35.64 -1.42 -5.59
C SER A 12 34.17 -1.30 -5.23
N GLY A 13 33.85 -1.64 -3.98
CA GLY A 13 32.55 -1.38 -3.36
C GLY A 13 32.41 0.04 -2.82
N ILE A 14 31.18 0.36 -2.42
CA ILE A 14 30.84 1.58 -1.69
C ILE A 14 30.44 1.24 -0.26
N ARG A 15 30.66 2.17 0.67
CA ARG A 15 30.18 2.12 2.05
C ARG A 15 29.60 3.46 2.44
N TYR A 16 28.63 3.43 3.34
CA TYR A 16 27.91 4.60 3.80
C TYR A 16 28.21 4.89 5.26
N ARG A 17 28.28 6.17 5.63
CA ARG A 17 28.23 6.57 7.05
C ARG A 17 27.29 7.74 7.25
N SER A 18 26.54 7.69 8.35
CA SER A 18 25.78 8.81 8.87
C SER A 18 26.42 9.32 10.16
N ARG A 19 26.46 10.64 10.32
CA ARG A 19 27.04 11.34 11.47
C ARG A 19 26.01 12.27 12.07
N HIS A 20 25.61 11.98 13.31
CA HIS A 20 24.82 12.90 14.12
C HIS A 20 25.74 13.90 14.81
N CYS A 21 25.77 15.13 14.29
CA CYS A 21 26.50 16.22 14.91
C CYS A 21 25.59 16.87 15.96
N LYS A 22 25.96 16.76 17.25
CA LYS A 22 25.34 17.59 18.29
C LYS A 22 25.95 18.99 18.19
N LYS A 23 25.13 20.04 18.06
CA LYS A 23 25.61 21.42 18.25
C LYS A 23 26.01 21.57 19.73
N GLY A 24 27.26 21.94 20.00
CA GLY A 24 27.65 22.44 21.32
C GLY A 24 27.05 23.83 21.58
N HIS A 25 27.17 24.34 22.81
CA HIS A 25 26.68 25.66 23.22
C HIS A 25 27.19 26.82 22.32
N TYR A 26 26.55 27.99 22.46
CA TYR A 26 26.77 29.23 21.70
C TYR A 26 28.26 29.43 21.31
N PHE A 27 28.50 29.65 20.01
CA PHE A 27 29.79 29.85 19.32
C PHE A 27 30.65 28.62 19.00
N SER A 28 30.17 27.37 19.16
CA SER A 28 30.87 26.21 18.57
C SER A 28 30.45 25.95 17.11
N TYR A 29 31.42 25.82 16.20
CA TYR A 29 31.19 25.30 14.86
C TYR A 29 30.87 23.80 14.94
N GLY A 30 29.72 23.37 14.42
CA GLY A 30 29.41 21.96 14.26
C GLY A 30 30.48 21.25 13.40
N CYS A 31 30.61 19.93 13.53
CA CYS A 31 31.68 19.17 12.86
C CYS A 31 31.79 19.51 11.36
N PRO A 32 33.00 19.79 10.85
CA PRO A 32 33.18 20.03 9.42
C PRO A 32 32.90 18.76 8.62
N GLY A 33 32.04 18.88 7.60
CA GLY A 33 31.68 17.80 6.69
C GLY A 33 30.18 17.55 6.59
N ARG A 34 29.78 16.68 5.65
CA ARG A 34 28.36 16.35 5.43
C ARG A 34 27.85 15.37 6.49
N HIS A 35 26.57 15.44 6.83
CA HIS A 35 25.90 14.50 7.74
C HIS A 35 25.88 13.07 7.20
N HIS A 36 25.92 12.94 5.88
CA HIS A 36 25.96 11.67 5.16
C HIS A 36 27.12 11.69 4.18
N GLU A 37 27.92 10.63 4.18
CA GLU A 37 29.07 10.50 3.29
C GLU A 37 29.12 9.10 2.69
N LEU A 38 29.54 9.05 1.43
CA LEU A 38 29.87 7.83 0.70
C LEU A 38 31.39 7.71 0.63
N GLY A 39 31.89 6.49 0.77
CA GLY A 39 33.30 6.17 0.62
C GLY A 39 33.49 4.90 -0.18
N TYR A 40 34.60 4.81 -0.89
CA TYR A 40 35.01 3.56 -1.55
C TYR A 40 35.62 2.59 -0.53
N CYS A 41 35.43 1.30 -0.78
CA CYS A 41 35.98 0.22 0.03
C CYS A 41 36.25 -1.00 -0.86
N ASN A 42 37.11 -1.90 -0.38
CA ASN A 42 37.44 -3.15 -1.09
C ASN A 42 37.86 -2.94 -2.55
N THR A 43 38.81 -2.03 -2.79
CA THR A 43 39.32 -1.63 -4.12
C THR A 43 40.29 -2.64 -4.73
N PHE A 44 40.50 -3.79 -4.09
CA PHE A 44 41.33 -4.86 -4.61
C PHE A 44 40.56 -5.68 -5.66
N SER A 45 41.28 -6.24 -6.63
CA SER A 45 40.69 -7.08 -7.68
C SER A 45 40.07 -8.36 -7.10
N CYS A 46 38.90 -8.74 -7.61
CA CYS A 46 38.25 -10.00 -7.25
C CYS A 46 39.02 -11.20 -7.80
N THR A 47 39.45 -12.11 -6.92
CA THR A 47 39.88 -13.46 -7.29
C THR A 47 38.67 -14.40 -7.29
N SER A 48 38.74 -15.54 -7.98
CA SER A 48 37.63 -16.51 -8.12
C SER A 48 37.04 -17.02 -6.80
N SER A 49 37.75 -16.85 -5.68
CA SER A 49 37.31 -17.14 -4.32
C SER A 49 36.31 -16.11 -3.72
N PHE A 50 36.17 -14.94 -4.33
CA PHE A 50 35.22 -13.88 -3.93
C PHE A 50 34.05 -13.73 -4.92
N ALA A 51 33.80 -14.73 -5.77
CA ALA A 51 32.70 -14.76 -6.73
C ALA A 51 31.30 -14.77 -6.06
N ASN A 52 31.23 -14.90 -4.74
CA ASN A 52 30.03 -14.74 -3.93
C ASN A 52 29.89 -13.30 -3.45
N ASP A 53 29.93 -12.33 -4.36
CA ASP A 53 29.43 -11.00 -4.02
C ASP A 53 27.96 -11.16 -3.60
N PRO A 54 27.52 -10.54 -2.48
CA PRO A 54 26.12 -10.54 -2.14
C PRO A 54 25.33 -10.01 -3.34
N PRO A 55 24.13 -10.55 -3.65
CA PRO A 55 23.30 -10.02 -4.72
C PRO A 55 23.21 -8.50 -4.53
N SER A 56 23.32 -7.77 -5.64
CA SER A 56 23.17 -6.30 -5.65
C SER A 56 22.03 -5.91 -4.72
N PRO A 57 22.20 -4.85 -3.90
CA PRO A 57 21.14 -4.46 -2.98
C PRO A 57 19.83 -4.33 -3.76
N MET A 58 18.76 -4.92 -3.23
CA MET A 58 17.44 -4.92 -3.87
C MET A 58 16.94 -3.51 -4.22
N PHE A 59 17.52 -2.48 -3.59
CA PHE A 59 17.27 -1.08 -3.85
C PHE A 59 18.57 -0.36 -4.25
N SER A 60 18.54 0.34 -5.37
CA SER A 60 19.43 1.48 -5.64
C SER A 60 18.72 2.76 -5.19
N PHE A 61 19.49 3.81 -4.86
CA PHE A 61 18.89 5.12 -4.57
C PHE A 61 18.43 5.77 -5.88
N ASP A 62 17.25 5.36 -6.35
CA ASP A 62 16.55 5.94 -7.48
C ASP A 62 15.14 6.34 -6.99
N SER A 63 15.01 7.59 -6.57
CA SER A 63 13.75 8.14 -6.06
C SER A 63 13.13 9.04 -7.12
N LYS A 64 11.97 8.65 -7.64
CA LYS A 64 11.14 9.48 -8.53
C LYS A 64 9.92 9.97 -7.77
N SER A 65 9.57 11.24 -7.93
CA SER A 65 8.27 11.72 -7.46
C SER A 65 7.18 11.18 -8.38
N VAL A 66 6.16 10.59 -7.79
CA VAL A 66 4.94 10.15 -8.49
C VAL A 66 3.81 11.16 -8.30
N ALA A 67 2.61 10.86 -8.82
CA ALA A 67 1.45 11.74 -8.73
C ALA A 67 1.09 12.12 -7.29
N ASN A 68 0.61 13.35 -7.12
CA ASN A 68 0.03 13.83 -5.86
C ASN A 68 -1.43 13.41 -5.79
N LEU A 69 -1.72 12.41 -4.95
CA LEU A 69 -3.07 11.94 -4.66
C LEU A 69 -3.53 12.49 -3.31
N CYS A 70 -4.80 12.89 -3.22
CA CYS A 70 -5.43 13.46 -2.02
C CYS A 70 -4.69 14.68 -1.45
N SER A 71 -3.93 15.42 -2.25
CA SER A 71 -3.13 16.57 -1.78
C SER A 71 -3.97 17.74 -1.27
N GLY A 72 -5.27 17.75 -1.56
CA GLY A 72 -6.23 18.75 -1.08
C GLY A 72 -7.07 18.29 0.13
N ALA A 73 -6.81 17.11 0.68
CA ALA A 73 -7.56 16.61 1.83
C ALA A 73 -7.24 17.44 3.10
N ASN A 74 -8.29 17.80 3.85
CA ASN A 74 -8.18 18.53 5.12
C ASN A 74 -8.30 17.60 6.35
N SER A 75 -8.37 16.29 6.12
CA SER A 75 -8.55 15.23 7.12
C SER A 75 -7.55 14.10 6.85
N ASP A 76 -7.44 13.12 7.77
CA ASP A 76 -6.52 12.01 7.58
C ASP A 76 -6.86 11.22 6.31
N VAL A 77 -5.82 10.74 5.63
CA VAL A 77 -5.93 9.98 4.38
C VAL A 77 -5.46 8.55 4.60
N VAL A 78 -6.21 7.59 4.06
CA VAL A 78 -5.79 6.20 3.92
C VAL A 78 -5.39 5.92 2.48
N PHE A 79 -4.46 4.98 2.29
CA PHE A 79 -4.14 4.42 0.98
C PHE A 79 -4.53 2.95 0.94
N ILE A 80 -5.15 2.54 -0.16
CA ILE A 80 -5.40 1.15 -0.50
C ILE A 80 -4.86 0.85 -1.89
N PHE A 81 -4.60 -0.43 -2.15
CA PHE A 81 -3.92 -0.89 -3.35
C PHE A 81 -4.66 -2.09 -3.93
N GLY A 82 -4.83 -2.10 -5.25
CA GLY A 82 -5.56 -3.13 -5.99
C GLY A 82 -5.43 -2.89 -7.49
N ASP A 83 -5.64 -3.92 -8.31
CA ASP A 83 -5.73 -3.77 -9.77
C ASP A 83 -7.16 -3.30 -10.13
N PHE A 84 -7.42 -2.00 -10.06
CA PHE A 84 -8.77 -1.47 -10.19
C PHE A 84 -9.24 -1.43 -11.66
N ASN A 85 -8.34 -1.52 -12.63
CA ASN A 85 -8.67 -1.47 -14.05
C ASN A 85 -8.48 -2.81 -14.81
N GLY A 86 -8.01 -3.86 -14.13
CA GLY A 86 -7.82 -5.19 -14.70
C GLY A 86 -6.59 -5.32 -15.61
N ASP A 87 -5.65 -4.38 -15.52
CA ASP A 87 -4.44 -4.37 -16.35
C ASP A 87 -3.25 -5.15 -15.74
N ARG A 88 -3.47 -5.73 -14.55
CA ARG A 88 -2.52 -6.50 -13.72
C ARG A 88 -1.41 -5.68 -13.08
N ASN A 89 -1.45 -4.36 -13.19
CA ASN A 89 -0.66 -3.48 -12.34
C ASN A 89 -1.45 -3.18 -11.06
N VAL A 90 -0.74 -3.09 -9.94
CA VAL A 90 -1.36 -2.65 -8.69
C VAL A 90 -1.53 -1.14 -8.75
N ASP A 91 -2.77 -0.68 -8.82
CA ASP A 91 -3.15 0.72 -8.75
C ASP A 91 -3.18 1.21 -7.30
N VAL A 92 -3.40 2.52 -7.15
CA VAL A 92 -3.50 3.17 -5.85
C VAL A 92 -4.79 3.97 -5.74
N MET A 93 -5.44 3.87 -4.59
CA MET A 93 -6.55 4.73 -4.20
C MET A 93 -6.21 5.41 -2.89
N CYS A 94 -6.51 6.69 -2.78
CA CYS A 94 -6.43 7.44 -1.54
C CYS A 94 -7.84 7.89 -1.14
N GLY A 95 -8.17 7.82 0.14
CA GLY A 95 -9.48 8.23 0.65
C GLY A 95 -9.36 9.03 1.94
N ASN A 96 -10.22 10.03 2.12
CA ASN A 96 -10.26 10.86 3.33
C ASN A 96 -11.39 10.42 4.28
N GLN A 97 -11.41 11.01 5.47
CA GLN A 97 -12.44 10.72 6.48
C GLN A 97 -13.83 11.19 6.10
N ASP A 98 -13.92 12.16 5.20
CA ASP A 98 -15.19 12.66 4.71
C ASP A 98 -15.82 11.70 3.70
N GLY A 99 -15.07 10.70 3.18
CA GLY A 99 -15.52 9.73 2.19
C GLY A 99 -15.19 10.13 0.75
N ASP A 100 -14.48 11.25 0.54
CA ASP A 100 -13.95 11.60 -0.77
C ASP A 100 -12.68 10.81 -1.04
N PHE A 101 -12.44 10.49 -2.30
CA PHE A 101 -11.31 9.68 -2.69
C PHE A 101 -10.84 10.00 -4.10
N GLU A 102 -9.60 9.60 -4.37
CA GLU A 102 -8.98 9.68 -5.69
C GLU A 102 -8.36 8.32 -6.04
N VAL A 103 -8.52 7.89 -7.29
CA VAL A 103 -7.88 6.68 -7.83
C VAL A 103 -6.80 7.11 -8.81
N GLY A 104 -5.58 6.64 -8.61
CA GLY A 104 -4.46 6.79 -9.54
C GLY A 104 -4.13 5.43 -10.18
N LEU A 105 -4.36 5.33 -11.50
CA LEU A 105 -4.03 4.12 -12.25
C LEU A 105 -2.52 4.06 -12.54
N VAL A 106 -1.92 2.91 -12.28
CA VAL A 106 -0.49 2.66 -12.45
C VAL A 106 -0.23 2.15 -13.86
N THR A 107 0.71 2.79 -14.54
CA THR A 107 1.15 2.38 -15.87
C THR A 107 2.19 1.26 -15.79
N SER A 108 2.39 0.55 -16.90
CA SER A 108 3.42 -0.50 -17.02
C SER A 108 4.86 -0.03 -16.78
N ASN A 109 5.11 1.29 -16.81
CA ASN A 109 6.42 1.88 -16.50
C ASN A 109 6.57 2.27 -15.02
N GLY A 110 5.59 1.96 -14.17
CA GLY A 110 5.59 2.30 -12.74
C GLY A 110 5.21 3.75 -12.43
N ASP A 111 4.75 4.51 -13.43
CA ASP A 111 4.19 5.86 -13.21
C ASP A 111 2.72 5.77 -12.79
N ILE A 112 2.33 6.59 -11.82
CA ILE A 112 0.93 6.75 -11.40
C ILE A 112 0.35 7.93 -12.17
N ASN A 113 -0.74 7.70 -12.90
CA ASN A 113 -1.49 8.78 -13.52
C ASN A 113 -2.02 9.71 -12.42
N THR A 114 -1.99 11.03 -12.65
CA THR A 114 -2.74 11.96 -11.79
C THR A 114 -4.18 11.49 -11.68
N ALA A 115 -4.80 11.62 -10.50
CA ALA A 115 -6.12 11.09 -10.16
C ALA A 115 -7.02 10.86 -11.39
N SER A 116 -6.97 9.61 -11.86
CA SER A 116 -7.66 9.13 -13.06
C SER A 116 -9.17 9.12 -12.83
N TRP A 117 -9.56 9.00 -11.57
CA TRP A 117 -10.93 9.19 -11.15
C TRP A 117 -11.00 9.79 -9.75
N ARG A 118 -12.09 10.50 -9.48
CA ARG A 118 -12.42 11.08 -8.18
C ARG A 118 -13.88 10.83 -7.89
N GLY A 119 -14.20 10.57 -6.64
CA GLY A 119 -15.57 10.33 -6.24
C GLY A 119 -15.77 10.49 -4.75
N ARG A 120 -16.97 10.07 -4.34
CA ARG A 120 -17.35 9.96 -2.94
C ARG A 120 -17.98 8.59 -2.68
N LEU A 121 -17.47 7.89 -1.67
CA LEU A 121 -17.97 6.60 -1.23
C LEU A 121 -18.70 6.77 0.09
N ASP A 122 -20.01 6.96 0.00
CA ASP A 122 -20.84 7.05 1.19
C ASP A 122 -20.81 5.72 1.97
N GLY A 123 -20.48 5.80 3.25
CA GLY A 123 -20.35 4.63 4.14
C GLY A 123 -18.98 3.94 4.12
N CYS A 124 -18.01 4.44 3.34
CA CYS A 124 -16.62 3.97 3.38
C CYS A 124 -15.75 4.91 4.22
N VAL A 125 -16.22 5.30 5.41
CA VAL A 125 -15.54 6.26 6.27
C VAL A 125 -14.54 5.54 7.18
N VAL A 126 -13.28 5.95 7.11
CA VAL A 126 -12.14 5.25 7.74
C VAL A 126 -12.06 5.40 9.27
N GLN A 127 -12.65 6.44 9.87
CA GLN A 127 -12.46 6.72 11.31
C GLN A 127 -13.04 5.65 12.25
N SER A 128 -14.11 4.99 11.83
CA SER A 128 -14.83 4.01 12.65
C SER A 128 -15.12 2.74 11.86
N GLY A 129 -14.30 2.46 10.85
CA GLY A 129 -14.62 1.47 9.84
C GLY A 129 -13.43 0.65 9.41
N GLN A 130 -13.63 -0.07 8.31
CA GLN A 130 -12.57 -0.78 7.61
C GLN A 130 -12.78 -0.59 6.12
N ILE A 131 -11.68 -0.49 5.37
CA ILE A 131 -11.68 -0.60 3.92
C ILE A 131 -10.71 -1.72 3.54
N ALA A 132 -11.12 -2.57 2.62
CA ALA A 132 -10.28 -3.64 2.08
C ALA A 132 -10.60 -3.86 0.61
N VAL A 133 -9.74 -4.64 -0.05
CA VAL A 133 -9.74 -4.88 -1.49
C VAL A 133 -9.88 -6.38 -1.74
N GLY A 134 -10.60 -6.77 -2.79
CA GLY A 134 -10.78 -8.15 -3.24
C GLY A 134 -11.54 -8.20 -4.56
N ASP A 135 -11.52 -9.32 -5.29
CA ASP A 135 -12.34 -9.50 -6.51
C ASP A 135 -13.64 -10.21 -6.12
N PHE A 136 -14.73 -9.46 -5.90
CA PHE A 136 -15.97 -10.02 -5.36
C PHE A 136 -16.94 -10.51 -6.45
N ASN A 137 -16.75 -10.11 -7.70
CA ASN A 137 -17.63 -10.51 -8.82
C ASN A 137 -16.94 -11.44 -9.83
N GLY A 138 -15.65 -11.71 -9.66
CA GLY A 138 -14.85 -12.63 -10.49
C GLY A 138 -14.49 -12.03 -11.85
N ASP A 139 -14.45 -10.70 -11.98
CA ASP A 139 -14.12 -10.02 -13.22
C ASP A 139 -12.62 -9.72 -13.39
N ALA A 140 -11.80 -10.19 -12.44
CA ALA A 140 -10.37 -9.97 -12.34
C ALA A 140 -9.95 -8.52 -12.10
N MET A 141 -10.90 -7.63 -11.78
CA MET A 141 -10.62 -6.32 -11.21
C MET A 141 -10.74 -6.38 -9.69
N SER A 142 -9.94 -5.58 -9.02
CA SER A 142 -10.04 -5.34 -7.60
C SER A 142 -11.26 -4.46 -7.32
N ASP A 143 -12.17 -4.96 -6.51
CA ASP A 143 -13.27 -4.22 -5.91
C ASP A 143 -12.89 -3.72 -4.52
N ILE A 144 -13.82 -3.03 -3.86
CA ILE A 144 -13.63 -2.61 -2.46
C ILE A 144 -14.78 -3.08 -1.58
N VAL A 145 -14.44 -3.43 -0.36
CA VAL A 145 -15.41 -3.64 0.73
C VAL A 145 -15.18 -2.60 1.81
N CYS A 146 -16.27 -2.05 2.31
CA CYS A 146 -16.29 -1.05 3.36
C CYS A 146 -17.14 -1.52 4.53
N VAL A 147 -16.62 -1.40 5.74
CA VAL A 147 -17.33 -1.65 6.98
C VAL A 147 -17.54 -0.31 7.68
N ASP A 148 -18.79 0.11 7.84
CA ASP A 148 -19.20 1.25 8.65
C ASP A 148 -19.75 0.73 9.98
N ARG A 149 -18.96 0.84 11.06
CA ARG A 149 -19.37 0.35 12.37
C ARG A 149 -20.38 1.27 13.05
N VAL A 150 -20.48 2.54 12.63
CA VAL A 150 -21.48 3.48 13.16
C VAL A 150 -22.86 3.14 12.60
N LYS A 151 -22.94 2.90 11.29
CA LYS A 151 -24.20 2.51 10.63
C LYS A 151 -24.47 1.00 10.68
N LYS A 152 -23.53 0.21 11.22
CA LYS A 152 -23.56 -1.25 11.24
C LYS A 152 -23.82 -1.83 9.85
N LYS A 153 -23.06 -1.31 8.87
CA LYS A 153 -23.23 -1.64 7.45
C LYS A 153 -21.91 -2.09 6.83
N THR A 154 -21.93 -3.24 6.16
CA THR A 154 -20.86 -3.71 5.27
C THR A 154 -21.35 -3.62 3.84
N THR A 155 -20.56 -2.96 2.99
CA THR A 155 -20.92 -2.67 1.59
C THR A 155 -19.79 -3.07 0.67
N VAL A 156 -20.10 -3.78 -0.42
CA VAL A 156 -19.18 -4.00 -1.54
C VAL A 156 -19.48 -3.02 -2.65
N ARG A 157 -18.44 -2.38 -3.18
CA ARG A 157 -18.50 -1.51 -4.36
C ARG A 157 -17.65 -2.14 -5.45
N LEU A 158 -18.30 -2.43 -6.57
CA LEU A 158 -17.63 -3.04 -7.70
C LEU A 158 -16.82 -1.99 -8.45
N SER A 159 -15.63 -2.36 -8.88
CA SER A 159 -14.85 -1.55 -9.80
C SER A 159 -15.45 -1.63 -11.20
N ASN A 160 -15.28 -0.55 -11.94
CA ASN A 160 -15.58 -0.47 -13.36
C ASN A 160 -14.45 0.32 -14.02
N ASN A 161 -13.36 -0.38 -14.34
CA ASN A 161 -12.18 0.18 -15.01
C ASN A 161 -11.59 1.39 -14.26
N GLY A 162 -11.31 1.23 -12.96
CA GLY A 162 -10.76 2.28 -12.09
C GLY A 162 -11.79 3.24 -11.50
N GLN A 163 -13.08 3.02 -11.73
CA GLN A 163 -14.18 3.82 -11.20
C GLN A 163 -15.04 2.99 -10.25
N PHE A 164 -15.59 3.61 -9.21
CA PHE A 164 -16.49 2.97 -8.25
C PHE A 164 -17.86 3.67 -8.28
N PRO A 165 -18.74 3.33 -9.23
CA PRO A 165 -20.06 3.92 -9.30
C PRO A 165 -20.86 3.67 -8.01
N THR A 166 -21.89 4.49 -7.76
CA THR A 166 -22.69 4.46 -6.52
C THR A 166 -23.57 3.20 -6.35
N GLY A 167 -23.49 2.23 -7.25
CA GLY A 167 -24.10 0.91 -7.10
C GLY A 167 -23.43 0.10 -5.99
N GLU A 168 -24.20 -0.69 -5.25
CA GLU A 168 -23.70 -1.63 -4.25
C GLU A 168 -23.76 -3.04 -4.85
N GLY A 169 -22.64 -3.77 -4.87
CA GLY A 169 -22.59 -5.19 -5.24
C GLY A 169 -23.12 -6.08 -4.10
N TYR A 170 -22.96 -5.62 -2.86
CA TYR A 170 -23.50 -6.23 -1.65
C TYR A 170 -23.75 -5.14 -0.60
N SER A 171 -24.78 -5.33 0.23
CA SER A 171 -25.06 -4.52 1.41
C SER A 171 -25.67 -5.38 2.51
N GLY A 172 -25.03 -5.42 3.68
CA GLY A 172 -25.50 -6.17 4.84
C GLY A 172 -24.87 -5.67 6.14
N SER A 173 -24.91 -6.48 7.19
CA SER A 173 -24.38 -6.13 8.52
C SER A 173 -23.28 -7.08 9.02
N PHE A 174 -22.75 -7.92 8.12
CA PHE A 174 -21.72 -8.91 8.47
C PHE A 174 -20.43 -8.23 8.96
N CYS A 175 -19.89 -8.68 10.09
CA CYS A 175 -18.62 -8.20 10.66
C CYS A 175 -18.57 -6.69 11.00
N THR A 176 -19.64 -6.16 11.60
CA THR A 176 -19.80 -4.70 11.85
C THR A 176 -19.62 -4.29 13.32
N ASP A 177 -19.31 -5.20 14.23
CA ASP A 177 -19.08 -4.86 15.63
C ASP A 177 -17.78 -4.10 15.84
N ASP A 178 -17.66 -3.30 16.90
CA ASP A 178 -16.65 -2.23 17.00
C ASP A 178 -15.18 -2.73 16.98
N SER A 179 -14.97 -4.01 17.26
CA SER A 179 -13.65 -4.66 17.31
C SER A 179 -13.54 -5.88 16.39
N ASP A 180 -14.50 -6.08 15.50
CA ASP A 180 -14.46 -7.16 14.52
C ASP A 180 -13.48 -6.84 13.39
N TRP A 181 -12.85 -7.84 12.81
CA TRP A 181 -11.94 -7.68 11.69
C TRP A 181 -12.43 -8.50 10.49
N LEU A 182 -12.82 -7.81 9.41
CA LEU A 182 -13.27 -8.44 8.18
C LEU A 182 -12.06 -8.76 7.31
N ILE A 183 -11.98 -9.98 6.80
CA ILE A 183 -10.88 -10.43 5.95
C ILE A 183 -11.51 -10.90 4.64
N PRO A 184 -11.31 -10.17 3.53
CA PRO A 184 -11.72 -10.64 2.22
C PRO A 184 -10.66 -11.62 1.68
N LEU A 185 -11.10 -12.75 1.16
CA LEU A 185 -10.26 -13.76 0.52
C LEU A 185 -11.12 -14.78 -0.23
N ASP A 186 -10.62 -15.37 -1.30
CA ASP A 186 -11.24 -16.53 -1.95
C ASP A 186 -11.01 -17.78 -1.08
N ILE A 187 -12.05 -18.21 -0.34
CA ILE A 187 -11.94 -19.32 0.63
C ILE A 187 -12.22 -20.66 -0.04
N ASP A 188 -13.12 -20.70 -1.02
CA ASP A 188 -13.58 -21.93 -1.65
C ASP A 188 -12.97 -22.21 -3.04
N GLY A 189 -12.18 -21.27 -3.57
CA GLY A 189 -11.46 -21.40 -4.82
C GLY A 189 -12.33 -21.13 -6.06
N ASP A 190 -13.47 -20.46 -5.91
CA ASP A 190 -14.38 -20.17 -7.02
C ASP A 190 -14.02 -18.92 -7.83
N SER A 191 -12.88 -18.29 -7.51
CA SER A 191 -12.38 -17.04 -8.11
C SER A 191 -13.24 -15.81 -7.81
N LYS A 192 -14.15 -15.88 -6.85
CA LYS A 192 -14.77 -14.72 -6.21
C LYS A 192 -14.37 -14.71 -4.74
N TRP A 193 -14.11 -13.53 -4.21
CA TRP A 193 -13.68 -13.38 -2.84
C TRP A 193 -14.88 -13.47 -1.90
N ASP A 194 -14.68 -14.18 -0.80
CA ASP A 194 -15.60 -14.34 0.32
C ASP A 194 -15.20 -13.42 1.48
N PHE A 195 -15.92 -13.53 2.60
CA PHE A 195 -15.52 -12.88 3.85
C PHE A 195 -15.30 -13.89 4.97
N MET A 196 -14.22 -13.68 5.71
CA MET A 196 -14.08 -14.19 7.07
C MET A 196 -14.17 -13.02 8.05
N CYS A 197 -15.01 -13.15 9.08
CA CYS A 197 -15.02 -12.25 10.21
C CYS A 197 -14.23 -12.85 11.36
N SER A 198 -13.31 -12.08 11.93
CA SER A 198 -12.68 -12.40 13.21
C SER A 198 -13.30 -11.51 14.28
N HIS A 199 -14.10 -12.12 15.16
CA HIS A 199 -14.72 -11.40 16.26
C HIS A 199 -13.74 -11.16 17.41
N ASN A 200 -14.04 -10.16 18.23
CA ASN A 200 -13.22 -9.83 19.40
C ASN A 200 -13.16 -10.96 20.45
N ASN A 201 -14.19 -11.80 20.52
CA ASN A 201 -14.23 -12.97 21.41
C ASN A 201 -13.40 -14.16 20.90
N ARG A 202 -12.67 -14.00 19.78
CA ARG A 202 -11.90 -15.03 19.06
C ARG A 202 -12.75 -16.08 18.33
N ASP A 203 -14.04 -15.85 18.19
CA ASP A 203 -14.85 -16.63 17.25
C ASP A 203 -14.59 -16.15 15.82
N HIS A 204 -14.77 -17.06 14.87
CA HIS A 204 -14.60 -16.80 13.46
C HIS A 204 -15.87 -17.23 12.70
N GLU A 205 -16.40 -16.34 11.88
CA GLU A 205 -17.55 -16.59 11.00
C GLU A 205 -17.13 -16.41 9.54
N ILE A 206 -17.73 -17.17 8.63
CA ILE A 206 -17.48 -17.06 7.19
C ILE A 206 -18.80 -16.74 6.48
N LEU A 207 -18.75 -15.79 5.55
CA LEU A 207 -19.83 -15.51 4.61
C LEU A 207 -19.35 -15.85 3.20
N MET A 208 -19.95 -16.89 2.62
CA MET A 208 -19.66 -17.33 1.25
C MET A 208 -20.37 -16.46 0.22
N ASN A 209 -19.66 -16.13 -0.84
CA ASN A 209 -20.12 -15.29 -1.92
C ASN A 209 -20.78 -16.10 -3.06
N SER A 210 -22.10 -16.14 -3.05
CA SER A 210 -22.89 -16.82 -4.09
C SER A 210 -23.23 -15.92 -5.30
N PHE A 211 -22.49 -14.83 -5.54
CA PHE A 211 -22.76 -13.95 -6.67
C PHE A 211 -22.67 -14.72 -8.00
N THR A 212 -23.61 -14.43 -8.89
CA THR A 212 -23.65 -14.95 -10.26
C THR A 212 -23.90 -13.79 -11.20
N ASN A 213 -23.07 -13.66 -12.24
CA ASN A 213 -23.31 -12.67 -13.28
C ASN A 213 -24.70 -12.89 -13.91
N PRO A 214 -25.48 -11.82 -14.14
CA PRO A 214 -26.72 -11.96 -14.89
C PRO A 214 -26.42 -12.51 -16.28
N SER A 215 -27.09 -13.61 -16.62
CA SER A 215 -27.05 -14.27 -17.92
C SER A 215 -27.52 -13.38 -19.06
#